data_AF-Q08VK8-F1
#
_entry.id   AF-Q08VK8-F1
#
_cell.length_a   1.000
_cell.length_b   1.000
_cell.length_c   1.000
_cell.angle_alpha   90.00
_cell.angle_beta   90.00
_cell.angle_gamma   90.00
#
_symmetry.space_group_name_H-M   'P 1'
#
loop_
_entity.id
_entity.type
_entity.pdbx_description
1 polymer ?
#
loop_
_entity_poly.entity_id
_entity_poly.type
_entity_poly.pdbx_seq_one_letter_code
_entity_poly.pdbx_strand_id
1 'polypeptide(L)'
;MKVQVEELSPVEKKLSIEVDSTRVSDELTRAYTALGRQVKLPGFRQGKVPRRILEQRFRQQVEDDVIQRVVQSAYVEAVREHKVEVV
;
A
#
# COMPACT_ATOMS: atom_id res chain seq x y z
N MET A 1 9.96 7.66 -6.69
CA MET A 1 9.67 8.14 -5.33
C MET A 1 10.37 9.45 -5.14
N LYS A 2 9.66 10.49 -4.70
CA LYS A 2 10.24 11.79 -4.38
C LYS A 2 9.86 12.14 -2.95
N VAL A 3 10.86 12.39 -2.11
CA VAL A 3 10.67 12.77 -0.70
C VAL A 3 11.09 14.22 -0.56
N GLN A 4 10.20 15.06 -0.04
CA GLN A 4 10.49 16.45 0.33
C GLN A 4 10.33 16.58 1.83
N VAL A 5 11.34 17.13 2.50
CA VAL A 5 11.33 17.35 3.94
C VAL A 5 11.28 18.85 4.20
N GLU A 6 10.22 19.31 4.85
CA GLU A 6 10.06 20.68 5.32
C GLU A 6 10.23 20.70 6.85
N GLU A 7 11.16 21.50 7.36
CA GLU A 7 11.32 21.71 8.80
C GLU A 7 10.37 22.84 9.24
N LEU A 8 9.34 22.49 10.01
CA LEU A 8 8.33 23.45 10.48
C LEU A 8 8.70 24.04 11.85
N SER A 9 9.29 23.23 12.72
CA SER A 9 9.73 23.65 14.06
C SER A 9 10.93 22.80 14.51
N PRO A 10 11.57 23.12 15.65
CA PRO A 10 12.67 22.32 16.19
C PRO A 10 12.27 20.87 16.48
N VAL A 11 10.97 20.59 16.63
CA VAL A 11 10.42 19.27 16.99
C VAL A 11 9.47 18.70 15.93
N GLU A 12 9.05 19.49 14.94
CA GLU A 12 8.17 19.03 13.87
C GLU A 12 8.83 19.16 12.50
N LYS A 13 8.85 18.03 11.79
CA LYS A 13 9.22 17.97 10.37
C LYS A 13 8.04 17.43 9.58
N LYS A 14 7.73 18.07 8.46
CA LYS A 14 6.71 17.62 7.52
C LYS A 14 7.39 16.87 6.38
N LEU A 15 7.01 15.61 6.20
CA LEU A 15 7.43 14.79 5.07
C LEU A 15 6.34 14.78 4.01
N SER A 16 6.66 15.26 2.82
CA SER A 16 5.83 15.09 1.63
C SER A 16 6.44 13.98 0.79
N ILE A 17 5.76 12.83 0.71
CA ILE A 17 6.24 11.65 0.00
C ILE A 17 5.36 11.43 -1.24
N GLU A 18 5.99 11.44 -2.40
CA GLU A 18 5.38 11.14 -3.68
C GLU A 18 5.77 9.72 -4.10
N VAL A 19 4.77 8.84 -4.20
CA VAL A 19 4.96 7.43 -4.58
C VAL A 19 4.53 7.23 -6.02
N ASP A 20 5.36 6.50 -6.78
CA ASP A 20 5.06 6.20 -8.19
C ASP A 20 3.86 5.26 -8.31
N SER A 21 2.97 5.55 -9.26
CA SER A 21 1.77 4.74 -9.55
C SER A 21 2.10 3.30 -9.95
N THR A 22 3.28 3.06 -10.53
CA THR A 22 3.76 1.73 -10.91
C THR A 22 3.92 0.81 -9.69
N ARG A 23 4.57 1.29 -8.62
CA ARG A 23 4.71 0.55 -7.34
C ARG A 23 3.35 0.19 -6.74
N VAL A 24 2.40 1.12 -6.79
CA VAL A 24 1.03 0.88 -6.28
C VAL A 24 0.32 -0.19 -7.10
N SER A 25 0.45 -0.17 -8.43
CA SER A 25 -0.19 -1.15 -9.31
C SER A 25 0.37 -2.57 -9.13
N ASP A 26 1.67 -2.70 -8.86
CA ASP A 26 2.31 -3.98 -8.57
C ASP A 26 1.84 -4.55 -7.23
N GLU A 27 1.77 -3.72 -6.19
CA GLU A 27 1.27 -4.14 -4.87
C GLU A 27 -0.21 -4.49 -4.91
N LEU A 28 -1.04 -3.73 -5.64
CA LEU A 28 -2.45 -4.11 -5.90
C LEU A 28 -2.54 -5.49 -6.54
N THR A 29 -1.76 -5.74 -7.58
CA THR A 29 -1.74 -7.02 -8.30
C THR A 29 -1.36 -8.18 -7.36
N ARG A 30 -0.39 -7.96 -6.47
CA ARG A 30 0.03 -8.93 -5.45
C ARG A 30 -1.06 -9.16 -4.41
N ALA A 31 -1.68 -8.10 -3.91
CA ALA A 31 -2.75 -8.15 -2.92
C ALA A 31 -3.95 -8.96 -3.44
N TYR A 32 -4.42 -8.67 -4.66
CA TYR A 32 -5.52 -9.45 -5.28
C TYR A 32 -5.16 -10.92 -5.48
N THR A 33 -3.89 -11.23 -5.80
CA THR A 33 -3.44 -12.61 -5.99
C THR A 33 -3.36 -13.37 -4.67
N ALA A 34 -2.91 -12.72 -3.60
CA ALA A 34 -2.90 -13.29 -2.26
C ALA A 34 -4.34 -13.51 -1.74
N LEU A 35 -5.19 -12.50 -1.91
CA LEU A 35 -6.60 -12.55 -1.49
C LEU A 35 -7.35 -13.68 -2.22
N GLY A 36 -7.14 -13.84 -3.52
CA GLY A 36 -7.77 -14.93 -4.29
C GLY A 36 -7.41 -16.34 -3.81
N ARG A 37 -6.24 -16.52 -3.15
CA ARG A 37 -5.83 -17.80 -2.54
C ARG A 37 -6.51 -18.05 -1.18
N GLN A 38 -6.78 -16.99 -0.43
CA GLN A 38 -7.33 -17.07 0.92
C GLN A 38 -8.87 -17.07 0.94
N VAL A 39 -9.50 -16.31 0.05
CA VAL A 39 -10.94 -16.11 0.05
C VAL A 39 -11.69 -17.37 -0.39
N LYS A 40 -12.70 -17.74 0.40
CA LYS A 40 -13.70 -18.73 0.05
C LYS A 40 -14.95 -18.00 -0.44
N LEU A 41 -15.19 -18.03 -1.74
CA LEU A 41 -16.41 -17.49 -2.34
C LEU A 41 -17.38 -18.63 -2.69
N PRO A 42 -18.67 -18.55 -2.33
CA PRO A 42 -19.65 -19.52 -2.78
C PRO A 42 -19.70 -19.55 -4.32
N GLY A 43 -19.69 -20.76 -4.90
CA GLY A 43 -19.67 -20.98 -6.34
C GLY A 43 -18.27 -21.10 -6.97
N PHE A 44 -17.19 -20.77 -6.24
CA PHE A 44 -15.82 -20.90 -6.75
C PHE A 44 -14.97 -21.79 -5.83
N ARG A 45 -14.16 -22.65 -6.46
CA ARG A 45 -13.13 -23.41 -5.73
C ARG A 45 -12.09 -22.44 -5.16
N GLN A 46 -11.72 -22.62 -3.89
CA GLN A 46 -10.69 -21.82 -3.23
C GLN A 46 -9.42 -21.70 -4.11
N GLY A 47 -8.89 -20.49 -4.27
CA GLY A 47 -7.72 -20.23 -5.11
C GLY A 47 -7.99 -20.11 -6.61
N LYS A 48 -9.22 -20.36 -7.07
CA LYS A 48 -9.61 -20.28 -8.50
C LYS A 48 -10.72 -19.27 -8.73
N VAL A 49 -10.76 -18.21 -7.92
CA VAL A 49 -11.69 -17.09 -8.10
C VAL A 49 -11.12 -16.14 -9.17
N PRO A 50 -11.89 -15.77 -10.21
CA PRO A 50 -11.47 -14.79 -11.20
C PRO A 50 -11.24 -13.40 -10.57
N ARG A 51 -10.20 -12.69 -11.04
CA ARG A 51 -9.87 -11.33 -10.57
C ARG A 51 -11.05 -10.36 -10.65
N ARG A 52 -11.83 -10.41 -11.73
CA ARG A 52 -13.02 -9.55 -11.91
C ARG A 52 -14.02 -9.63 -10.75
N ILE A 53 -14.23 -10.83 -10.20
CA ILE A 53 -15.17 -11.03 -9.08
C ILE A 53 -14.54 -10.54 -7.77
N LEU A 54 -13.24 -10.76 -7.58
CA LEU A 54 -12.50 -10.24 -6.42
C LEU A 54 -12.48 -8.72 -6.41
N GLU A 55 -12.24 -8.08 -7.55
CA GLU A 55 -12.32 -6.62 -7.71
C GLU A 55 -13.73 -6.12 -7.39
N GLN A 56 -14.78 -6.73 -7.94
CA GLN A 56 -16.15 -6.27 -7.67
C GLN A 56 -16.55 -6.35 -6.19
N ARG A 57 -16.08 -7.38 -5.46
CA ARG A 57 -16.47 -7.64 -4.07
C ARG A 57 -15.55 -6.99 -3.04
N PHE A 58 -14.26 -6.91 -3.33
CA PHE A 58 -13.22 -6.56 -2.37
C PHE A 58 -12.38 -5.36 -2.80
N ARG A 59 -12.75 -4.63 -3.88
CA ARG A 59 -11.99 -3.46 -4.35
C ARG A 59 -11.65 -2.50 -3.23
N GLN A 60 -12.66 -2.03 -2.49
CA GLN A 60 -12.49 -1.05 -1.42
C GLN A 60 -11.47 -1.52 -0.39
N GLN A 61 -11.66 -2.75 0.11
CA GLN A 61 -10.80 -3.32 1.15
C GLN A 61 -9.36 -3.53 0.66
N VAL A 62 -9.18 -3.98 -0.58
CA VAL A 62 -7.84 -4.19 -1.16
C VAL A 62 -7.14 -2.86 -1.44
N GLU A 63 -7.86 -1.85 -1.91
CA GLU A 63 -7.31 -0.51 -2.12
C GLU A 63 -6.86 0.10 -0.79
N ASP A 64 -7.69 0.03 0.26
CA ASP A 64 -7.35 0.55 1.59
C ASP A 64 -6.12 -0.17 2.17
N ASP A 65 -6.06 -1.50 2.10
CA ASP A 65 -4.94 -2.29 2.58
C ASP A 65 -3.63 -1.95 1.83
N VAL A 66 -3.71 -1.77 0.52
CA VAL A 66 -2.53 -1.44 -0.30
C VAL A 66 -2.07 -0.02 -0.05
N ILE A 67 -2.98 0.95 0.05
CA ILE A 67 -2.66 2.33 0.42
C ILE A 67 -1.94 2.34 1.76
N GLN A 68 -2.47 1.66 2.77
CA GLN A 68 -1.88 1.62 4.10
C GLN A 68 -0.47 1.02 4.07
N ARG A 69 -0.26 -0.09 3.36
CA ARG A 69 1.07 -0.71 3.20
C ARG A 69 2.05 0.19 2.46
N VAL A 70 1.60 0.81 1.37
CA VAL A 70 2.44 1.71 0.58
C VAL A 70 2.87 2.90 1.42
N VAL A 71 1.94 3.56 2.11
CA VAL A 71 2.24 4.68 3.02
C VAL A 71 3.21 4.25 4.10
N GLN A 72 2.98 3.11 4.75
CA GLN A 72 3.88 2.61 5.79
C GLN A 72 5.29 2.32 5.25
N SER A 73 5.38 1.67 4.08
CA SER A 73 6.67 1.38 3.45
C SER A 73 7.41 2.65 3.06
N ALA A 74 6.70 3.62 2.48
CA ALA A 74 7.24 4.87 2.01
C ALA A 74 7.69 5.75 3.18
N TYR A 75 6.94 5.75 4.29
CA TYR A 75 7.34 6.40 5.53
C TYR A 75 8.62 5.79 6.10
N VAL A 76 8.71 4.47 6.23
CA VAL A 76 9.92 3.80 6.75
C VAL A 76 11.13 4.04 5.86
N GLU A 77 10.96 4.00 4.53
CA GLU A 77 12.01 4.30 3.56
C GLU A 77 12.49 5.75 3.69
N ALA A 78 11.56 6.71 3.75
CA ALA A 78 11.88 8.13 3.90
C ALA A 78 12.56 8.47 5.23
N VAL A 79 12.11 7.88 6.34
CA VAL A 79 12.72 8.04 7.67
C VAL A 79 14.14 7.48 7.70
N ARG A 80 14.36 6.30 7.09
CA ARG A 80 15.71 5.71 6.99
C ARG A 80 16.65 6.55 6.14
N GLU A 81 16.18 7.03 4.99
CA GLU A 81 16.99 7.79 4.04
C GLU A 81 17.38 9.16 4.61
N HIS A 82 16.46 9.82 5.32
CA HIS A 82 16.70 11.13 5.92
C HIS A 82 17.20 11.08 7.37
N LYS A 83 17.43 9.87 7.92
CA LYS A 83 17.86 9.62 9.30
C LYS A 83 17.12 10.48 10.33
N VAL A 84 15.81 10.64 10.13
CA VAL A 84 14.99 11.43 11.06
C VAL A 84 14.73 10.56 12.28
N GLU A 85 15.26 10.95 13.44
CA GLU A 85 14.93 10.30 14.71
C GLU A 85 13.47 10.63 15.04
N VAL A 86 12.61 9.63 14.88
CA VAL A 86 11.22 9.70 15.34
C VAL A 86 11.24 9.36 16.83
N VAL A 87 10.99 10.37 17.67
CA VAL A 87 10.92 10.24 19.14
C VAL A 87 9.53 9.79 19.57
#